data_AF-A0A067T4H8-F1
#
_entry.id   AF-A0A067T4H8-F1
#
_cell.length_a   1.000
_cell.length_b   1.000
_cell.length_c   1.000
_cell.angle_alpha   90.00
_cell.angle_beta   90.00
_cell.angle_gamma   90.00
#
_symmetry.space_group_name_H-M   'P 1'
#
loop_
_entity.id
_entity.type
_entity.pdbx_description
1 polymer ?
#
loop_
_entity_poly.entity_id
_entity_poly.type
_entity_poly.pdbx_seq_one_letter_code
_entity_poly.pdbx_strand_id
1 'polypeptide(L)'
;MNSDSMDSSSSSVGAGESSESDQDLLRNTWRNNQIKIHSSASTNTSTLSAQSQVLGNLDLLQSIFVFFHSGVETVARIPMPDSKHLLLASLTCKTFFEPAMNVLWRAMDSCVPLLRLIPALTKEEKVYTMDGIIHEADLQRLSLYGRRTRRLDLLDRTHPVSPYIYTCLLQLSHSHLFPALRQLIIPDLADIADEDYPGLFLIPSSILIELSISSIEIHTGSIAASFLQNVYMKSPTLQKLVLTGYLTGSADLLNYVNRFVNLETLKIDCWYTELPGDTLEHFSKLPCLKTLRIGFDDDSSFVPPSSKPSFETLHDLDISASASQILVILRHMVLQCLKGIQVHITSLGNGASQASLGECVQQISIATTATQSLKTVWITSADASVVIPASELRWLVQAQTTHIDISVDLISCEMIGLLSPNSGLQTIEKLVLRSGRGNGKVLGIRTINLVGWLQSLGLFPNLKYLAVAITLRMNAPSLKAMRERLQVPTTCHELQELAFLPFNDSRKMLTVAGSATVENAFVLARYINHFCPHLRKLDFSKVIEIDSDWRKGVEVMVKGLQEKGETKHTCQDKK
;
A
#
# COMPACT_ATOMS: atom_id res chain seq x y z
N MET A 1 2.93 3.58 72.47
CA MET A 1 1.67 4.05 73.08
C MET A 1 1.08 5.11 72.16
N ASN A 2 -0.22 5.01 71.91
CA ASN A 2 -1.09 5.73 70.97
C ASN A 2 -0.85 5.36 69.48
N SER A 3 -1.56 4.39 68.88
CA SER A 3 -3.01 4.28 68.60
C SER A 3 -3.51 5.35 67.62
N ASP A 4 -3.66 4.97 66.35
CA ASP A 4 -4.89 5.27 65.61
C ASP A 4 -5.13 4.27 64.48
N SER A 5 -6.35 3.76 64.51
CA SER A 5 -7.00 2.77 63.64
C SER A 5 -7.38 3.37 62.29
N MET A 6 -7.15 2.61 61.21
CA MET A 6 -7.92 2.76 59.98
C MET A 6 -8.32 1.39 59.44
N ASP A 7 -9.63 1.18 59.43
CA ASP A 7 -10.35 0.04 58.85
C ASP A 7 -10.06 -0.09 57.35
N SER A 8 -9.77 -1.31 56.92
CA SER A 8 -9.68 -1.68 55.51
C SER A 8 -10.69 -2.78 55.21
N SER A 9 -11.73 -2.36 54.48
CA SER A 9 -12.87 -3.14 54.06
C SER A 9 -12.47 -4.32 53.15
N SER A 10 -12.98 -5.50 53.51
CA SER A 10 -12.95 -6.73 52.70
C SER A 10 -13.88 -6.62 51.49
N SER A 11 -13.32 -6.74 50.27
CA SER A 11 -14.10 -6.98 49.04
C SER A 11 -13.87 -8.41 48.56
N SER A 12 -14.98 -9.16 48.51
CA SER A 12 -15.07 -10.52 47.97
C SER A 12 -14.90 -10.50 46.45
N VAL A 13 -13.87 -11.19 45.95
CA VAL A 13 -13.70 -11.47 44.52
C VAL A 13 -14.50 -12.71 44.18
N GLY A 14 -15.55 -12.54 43.37
CA GLY A 14 -16.30 -13.64 42.77
C GLY A 14 -15.51 -14.27 41.63
N ALA A 15 -15.16 -15.55 41.79
CA ALA A 15 -14.65 -16.37 40.70
C ALA A 15 -15.79 -16.68 39.72
N GLY A 16 -15.67 -16.17 38.49
CA GLY A 16 -16.53 -16.56 37.39
C GLY A 16 -16.04 -17.88 36.79
N GLU A 17 -16.73 -18.97 37.12
CA GLU A 17 -16.62 -20.25 36.41
C GLU A 17 -17.12 -20.04 34.97
N SER A 18 -16.22 -20.21 33.99
CA SER A 18 -16.58 -20.27 32.57
C SER A 18 -16.70 -21.73 32.17
N SER A 19 -17.82 -22.05 31.52
CA SER A 19 -18.35 -23.40 31.32
C SER A 19 -17.49 -24.28 30.41
N GLU A 20 -17.07 -25.41 30.96
CA GLU A 20 -16.34 -26.52 30.33
C GLU A 20 -17.20 -27.30 29.28
N SER A 21 -18.48 -26.97 29.11
CA SER A 21 -19.46 -27.73 28.33
C SER A 21 -19.33 -27.60 26.79
N ASP A 22 -18.65 -26.58 26.28
CA ASP A 22 -18.54 -26.35 24.82
C ASP A 22 -17.43 -27.18 24.15
N GLN A 23 -16.46 -27.69 24.92
CA GLN A 23 -15.37 -28.50 24.35
C GLN A 23 -15.77 -29.96 24.09
N ASP A 24 -16.73 -30.51 24.84
CA ASP A 24 -17.17 -31.90 24.69
C ASP A 24 -18.10 -32.12 23.47
N LEU A 25 -18.83 -31.08 23.04
CA LEU A 25 -19.66 -31.16 21.83
C LEU A 25 -18.81 -31.32 20.55
N LEU A 26 -17.61 -30.72 20.54
CA LEU A 26 -16.65 -30.84 19.45
C LEU A 26 -16.00 -32.23 19.39
N ARG A 27 -15.85 -32.94 20.53
CA ARG A 27 -15.27 -34.29 20.59
C ARG A 27 -16.19 -35.36 19.99
N ASN A 28 -17.51 -35.28 20.22
CA ASN A 28 -18.44 -36.36 19.83
C ASN A 28 -18.81 -36.36 18.34
N THR A 29 -18.76 -35.22 17.67
CA THR A 29 -19.11 -35.10 16.24
C THR A 29 -18.05 -35.76 15.33
N TRP A 30 -16.83 -35.97 15.84
CA TRP A 30 -15.67 -36.44 15.08
C TRP A 30 -15.60 -37.96 14.87
N ARG A 31 -16.02 -38.77 15.84
CA ARG A 31 -15.94 -40.24 15.75
C ARG A 31 -16.80 -40.85 14.64
N ASN A 32 -17.81 -40.14 14.16
CA ASN A 32 -18.79 -40.65 13.19
C ASN A 32 -18.46 -40.36 11.71
N ASN A 33 -17.32 -39.71 11.40
CA ASN A 33 -17.02 -39.21 10.05
C ASN A 33 -16.04 -40.04 9.22
N GLN A 34 -15.55 -41.20 9.68
CA GLN A 34 -14.61 -42.03 8.91
C GLN A 34 -15.21 -43.26 8.19
N ILE A 35 -16.54 -43.46 8.17
CA ILE A 35 -17.12 -44.66 7.58
C ILE A 35 -18.14 -44.30 6.48
N LYS A 36 -17.88 -44.83 5.26
CA LYS A 36 -18.69 -44.86 4.02
C LYS A 36 -18.67 -43.62 3.12
N ILE A 37 -17.73 -43.62 2.15
CA ILE A 37 -17.97 -43.08 0.81
C ILE A 37 -17.39 -44.06 -0.22
N HIS A 38 -18.15 -45.10 -0.56
CA HIS A 38 -18.06 -45.79 -1.86
C HIS A 38 -19.39 -46.50 -2.10
N SER A 39 -20.22 -45.97 -2.99
CA SER A 39 -21.35 -46.70 -3.58
C SER A 39 -21.71 -46.11 -4.94
N SER A 40 -21.80 -47.03 -5.90
CA SER A 40 -22.12 -46.95 -7.33
C SER A 40 -23.16 -45.92 -7.79
N ALA A 41 -22.81 -45.18 -8.84
CA ALA A 41 -23.70 -44.28 -9.58
C ALA A 41 -24.59 -45.06 -10.57
N SER A 42 -25.90 -44.87 -10.47
CA SER A 42 -26.85 -45.13 -11.54
C SER A 42 -27.37 -43.79 -12.05
N THR A 43 -27.33 -43.61 -13.36
CA THR A 43 -27.58 -42.36 -14.09
C THR A 43 -29.07 -42.09 -14.24
N ASN A 44 -29.63 -41.28 -13.34
CA ASN A 44 -30.88 -40.56 -13.59
C ASN A 44 -30.57 -39.06 -13.54
N THR A 45 -30.40 -38.44 -14.69
CA THR A 45 -30.14 -37.00 -14.85
C THR A 45 -31.45 -36.21 -14.69
N SER A 46 -32.03 -36.25 -13.48
CA SER A 46 -32.99 -35.21 -13.09
C SER A 46 -32.21 -33.91 -12.94
N THR A 47 -32.57 -32.88 -13.71
CA THR A 47 -31.93 -31.56 -13.66
C THR A 47 -32.06 -30.98 -12.25
N LEU A 48 -30.98 -31.07 -11.45
CA LEU A 48 -30.91 -30.47 -10.13
C LEU A 48 -31.17 -28.96 -10.23
N SER A 49 -31.91 -28.40 -9.27
CA SER A 49 -32.14 -26.95 -9.21
C SER A 49 -30.81 -26.19 -9.12
N ALA A 50 -30.75 -24.97 -9.65
CA ALA A 50 -29.55 -24.14 -9.56
C ALA A 50 -29.06 -23.96 -8.10
N GLN A 51 -29.99 -23.85 -7.15
CA GLN A 51 -29.68 -23.81 -5.72
C GLN A 51 -28.96 -25.09 -5.26
N SER A 52 -29.46 -26.27 -5.65
CA SER A 52 -28.81 -27.54 -5.31
C SER A 52 -27.43 -27.67 -5.94
N GLN A 53 -27.23 -27.12 -7.15
CA GLN A 53 -25.93 -27.13 -7.82
C GLN A 53 -24.93 -26.23 -7.08
N VAL A 54 -25.35 -25.04 -6.65
CA VAL A 54 -24.50 -24.12 -5.86
C VAL A 54 -24.16 -24.72 -4.51
N LEU A 55 -25.15 -25.24 -3.76
CA LEU A 55 -24.93 -25.85 -2.45
C LEU A 55 -24.18 -27.18 -2.51
N GLY A 56 -24.13 -27.84 -3.68
CA GLY A 56 -23.32 -29.03 -3.92
C GLY A 56 -21.89 -28.74 -4.33
N ASN A 57 -21.56 -27.49 -4.67
CA ASN A 57 -20.24 -27.08 -5.12
C ASN A 57 -19.46 -26.43 -3.96
N LEU A 58 -18.43 -27.13 -3.46
CA LEU A 58 -17.64 -26.68 -2.31
C LEU A 58 -16.90 -25.36 -2.56
N ASP A 59 -16.46 -25.10 -3.80
CA ASP A 59 -15.76 -23.87 -4.15
C ASP A 59 -16.73 -22.68 -4.11
N LEU A 60 -17.95 -22.83 -4.66
CA LEU A 60 -18.98 -21.79 -4.59
C LEU A 60 -19.43 -21.55 -3.15
N LEU A 61 -19.61 -22.59 -2.35
CA LEU A 61 -19.89 -22.46 -0.91
C LEU A 61 -18.78 -21.72 -0.18
N GLN A 62 -17.51 -22.04 -0.46
CA GLN A 62 -16.37 -21.33 0.12
C GLN A 62 -16.38 -19.85 -0.27
N SER A 63 -16.66 -19.54 -1.54
CA SER A 63 -16.82 -18.16 -2.01
C SER A 63 -17.96 -17.43 -1.31
N ILE A 64 -19.10 -18.09 -1.08
CA ILE A 64 -20.21 -17.52 -0.30
C ILE A 64 -19.78 -17.22 1.14
N PHE A 65 -19.10 -18.16 1.80
CA PHE A 65 -18.64 -17.98 3.18
C PHE A 65 -17.56 -16.90 3.33
N VAL A 66 -16.78 -16.58 2.30
CA VAL A 66 -15.86 -15.42 2.35
C VAL A 66 -16.61 -14.11 2.59
N PHE A 67 -17.85 -13.97 2.12
CA PHE A 67 -18.67 -12.77 2.35
C PHE A 67 -19.22 -12.65 3.77
N PHE A 68 -19.00 -13.64 4.65
CA PHE A 68 -19.38 -13.53 6.07
C PHE A 68 -18.48 -12.53 6.81
N HIS A 69 -17.36 -12.11 6.20
CA HIS A 69 -16.53 -11.00 6.65
C HIS A 69 -16.94 -9.72 5.91
N SER A 70 -17.33 -8.68 6.64
CA SER A 70 -17.88 -7.45 6.06
C SER A 70 -16.82 -6.60 5.32
N GLY A 71 -16.67 -6.83 4.02
CA GLY A 71 -16.43 -5.76 3.03
C GLY A 71 -15.03 -5.13 2.93
N VAL A 72 -14.00 -5.61 3.64
CA VAL A 72 -12.63 -5.12 3.44
C VAL A 72 -11.80 -6.17 2.72
N GLU A 73 -11.18 -5.79 1.59
CA GLU A 73 -10.30 -6.66 0.79
C GLU A 73 -9.02 -7.11 1.54
N THR A 74 -8.83 -6.64 2.77
CA THR A 74 -7.68 -7.04 3.59
C THR A 74 -7.92 -8.43 4.17
N VAL A 75 -7.07 -9.38 3.78
CA VAL A 75 -7.05 -10.81 4.16
C VAL A 75 -6.71 -11.05 5.64
N ALA A 76 -7.00 -10.10 6.53
CA ALA A 76 -6.72 -10.25 7.96
C ALA A 76 -7.57 -11.37 8.59
N ARG A 77 -7.21 -11.80 9.81
CA ARG A 77 -8.03 -12.72 10.60
C ARG A 77 -9.44 -12.14 10.74
N ILE A 78 -10.45 -12.97 10.52
CA ILE A 78 -11.85 -12.59 10.67
C ILE A 78 -12.11 -12.28 12.15
N PRO A 79 -12.41 -11.02 12.52
CA PRO A 79 -12.62 -10.66 13.92
C PRO A 79 -13.87 -11.35 14.49
N MET A 80 -13.99 -11.36 15.81
CA MET A 80 -15.29 -11.61 16.44
C MET A 80 -16.16 -10.35 16.29
N PRO A 81 -17.48 -10.48 16.02
CA PRO A 81 -18.26 -11.72 16.03
C PRO A 81 -18.33 -12.47 14.70
N ASP A 82 -17.81 -11.92 13.59
CA ASP A 82 -17.98 -12.49 12.23
C ASP A 82 -17.49 -13.94 12.13
N SER A 83 -16.38 -14.28 12.79
CA SER A 83 -15.85 -15.64 12.84
C SER A 83 -16.80 -16.63 13.54
N LYS A 84 -17.69 -16.16 14.43
CA LYS A 84 -18.76 -16.96 15.03
C LYS A 84 -19.77 -17.42 13.97
N HIS A 85 -20.08 -16.59 12.98
CA HIS A 85 -21.01 -16.99 11.91
C HIS A 85 -20.46 -18.13 11.05
N LEU A 86 -19.15 -18.14 10.81
CA LEU A 86 -18.48 -19.24 10.10
C LEU A 86 -18.42 -20.53 10.92
N LEU A 87 -18.20 -20.40 12.23
CA LEU A 87 -18.31 -21.55 13.14
C LEU A 87 -19.75 -22.09 13.14
N LEU A 88 -20.75 -21.23 13.26
CA LEU A 88 -22.15 -21.65 13.19
C LEU A 88 -22.47 -22.31 11.85
N ALA A 89 -22.01 -21.73 10.74
CA ALA A 89 -22.17 -22.30 9.40
C ALA A 89 -21.56 -23.71 9.31
N SER A 90 -20.34 -23.91 9.85
CA SER A 90 -19.69 -25.22 9.82
C SER A 90 -20.42 -26.27 10.66
N LEU A 91 -21.17 -25.84 11.68
CA LEU A 91 -21.98 -26.71 12.54
C LEU A 91 -23.38 -27.01 11.97
N THR A 92 -23.84 -26.31 10.92
CA THR A 92 -25.19 -26.52 10.36
C THR A 92 -25.37 -27.88 9.68
N CYS A 93 -24.42 -28.28 8.83
CA CYS A 93 -24.49 -29.55 8.10
C CYS A 93 -23.10 -30.00 7.61
N LYS A 94 -22.98 -31.29 7.25
CA LYS A 94 -21.71 -31.88 6.81
C LYS A 94 -21.12 -31.21 5.58
N THR A 95 -21.96 -30.84 4.61
CA THR A 95 -21.52 -30.17 3.37
C THR A 95 -20.93 -28.79 3.65
N PHE A 96 -21.40 -28.10 4.68
CA PHE A 96 -20.93 -26.76 5.03
C PHE A 96 -19.66 -26.79 5.89
N PHE A 97 -19.42 -27.90 6.59
CA PHE A 97 -18.30 -28.02 7.52
C PHE A 97 -16.96 -27.68 6.86
N GLU A 98 -16.60 -28.34 5.75
CA GLU A 98 -15.28 -28.11 5.14
C GLU A 98 -15.13 -26.69 4.58
N PRO A 99 -16.03 -26.16 3.72
CA PRO A 99 -15.87 -24.83 3.18
C PRO A 99 -15.86 -23.74 4.26
N ALA A 100 -16.75 -23.83 5.25
CA ALA A 100 -16.82 -22.85 6.33
C ALA A 100 -15.57 -22.89 7.22
N MET A 101 -15.06 -24.08 7.55
CA MET A 101 -13.83 -24.22 8.33
C MET A 101 -12.59 -23.81 7.53
N ASN A 102 -12.57 -24.04 6.22
CA ASN A 102 -11.50 -23.56 5.35
C ASN A 102 -11.43 -22.02 5.35
N VAL A 103 -12.58 -21.33 5.36
CA VAL A 103 -12.61 -19.86 5.50
C VAL A 103 -12.22 -19.43 6.91
N LEU A 104 -12.78 -20.07 7.94
CA LEU A 104 -12.54 -19.71 9.34
C LEU A 104 -11.05 -19.79 9.73
N TRP A 105 -10.34 -20.83 9.29
CA TRP A 105 -8.93 -21.07 9.60
C TRP A 105 -7.96 -20.52 8.55
N ARG A 106 -8.48 -19.84 7.51
CA ARG A 106 -7.67 -19.37 6.38
C ARG A 106 -6.56 -18.41 6.81
N ALA A 107 -6.87 -17.52 7.74
CA ALA A 107 -5.98 -16.50 8.27
C ALA A 107 -5.97 -16.59 9.80
N MET A 108 -4.78 -16.55 10.41
CA MET A 108 -4.61 -16.54 11.86
C MET A 108 -3.66 -15.41 12.26
N ASP A 109 -3.79 -14.97 13.51
CA ASP A 109 -2.98 -13.91 14.13
C ASP A 109 -1.90 -14.45 15.10
N SER A 110 -1.85 -15.77 15.31
CA SER A 110 -0.85 -16.48 16.10
C SER A 110 -0.89 -17.99 15.87
N CYS A 111 0.14 -18.70 16.35
CA CYS A 111 0.16 -20.17 16.34
C CYS A 111 -0.72 -20.77 17.45
N VAL A 112 -1.05 -20.01 18.49
CA VAL A 112 -1.70 -20.48 19.71
C VAL A 112 -3.06 -21.17 19.45
N PRO A 113 -3.98 -20.65 18.61
CA PRO A 113 -5.22 -21.34 18.28
C PRO A 113 -5.02 -22.74 17.72
N LEU A 114 -3.97 -22.95 16.92
CA LEU A 114 -3.64 -24.26 16.39
C LEU A 114 -3.05 -25.16 17.50
N LEU A 115 -2.09 -24.65 18.27
CA LEU A 115 -1.44 -25.40 19.34
C LEU A 115 -2.42 -25.86 20.42
N ARG A 116 -3.44 -25.06 20.74
CA ARG A 116 -4.52 -25.41 21.68
C ARG A 116 -5.36 -26.63 21.28
N LEU A 117 -5.18 -27.17 20.06
CA LEU A 117 -5.81 -28.42 19.65
C LEU A 117 -5.15 -29.66 20.27
N ILE A 118 -3.96 -29.50 20.87
CA ILE A 118 -3.22 -30.54 21.59
C ILE A 118 -3.73 -30.58 23.03
N PRO A 119 -4.34 -31.68 23.48
CA PRO A 119 -4.91 -31.77 24.84
C PRO A 119 -3.89 -31.66 25.97
N ALA A 120 -2.63 -32.04 25.71
CA ALA A 120 -1.53 -31.95 26.69
C ALA A 120 -1.06 -30.52 26.93
N LEU A 121 -1.54 -29.52 26.18
CA LEU A 121 -1.16 -28.12 26.40
C LEU A 121 -2.05 -27.51 27.49
N THR A 122 -1.41 -27.05 28.55
CA THR A 122 -2.03 -26.33 29.67
C THR A 122 -1.51 -24.89 29.71
N LYS A 123 -2.28 -23.99 30.32
CA LYS A 123 -1.88 -22.58 30.49
C LYS A 123 -1.58 -22.34 31.95
N GLU A 124 -0.30 -22.16 32.28
CA GLU A 124 0.20 -21.90 33.63
C GLU A 124 0.79 -20.49 33.66
N GLU A 125 0.32 -19.64 34.59
CA GLU A 125 0.88 -18.30 34.81
C GLU A 125 1.01 -17.43 33.53
N LYS A 126 0.11 -17.64 32.55
CA LYS A 126 0.02 -17.00 31.22
C LYS A 126 0.91 -17.61 30.13
N VAL A 127 1.79 -18.54 30.45
CA VAL A 127 2.59 -19.29 29.48
C VAL A 127 1.88 -20.60 29.14
N TYR A 128 1.90 -21.00 27.87
CA TYR A 128 1.47 -22.36 27.51
C TYR A 128 2.61 -23.34 27.78
N THR A 129 2.35 -24.29 28.67
CA THR A 129 3.26 -25.39 29.04
C THR A 129 2.64 -26.72 28.59
N MET A 130 3.39 -27.81 28.76
CA MET A 130 2.96 -29.15 28.36
C MET A 130 2.86 -30.04 29.59
N ASP A 131 1.64 -30.49 29.89
CA ASP A 131 1.34 -31.47 30.92
C ASP A 131 0.82 -32.76 30.26
N GLY A 132 1.75 -33.68 29.97
CA GLY A 132 1.46 -34.98 29.38
C GLY A 132 2.24 -35.29 28.09
N ILE A 133 1.74 -36.29 27.36
CA ILE A 133 2.38 -36.82 26.15
C ILE A 133 1.55 -36.38 24.93
N ILE A 134 2.21 -35.85 23.91
CA ILE A 134 1.58 -35.56 22.61
C ILE A 134 1.36 -36.88 21.88
N HIS A 135 0.10 -37.20 21.56
CA HIS A 135 -0.22 -38.40 20.80
C HIS A 135 -0.23 -38.11 19.29
N GLU A 136 -0.02 -39.15 18.47
CA GLU A 136 -0.09 -39.06 17.00
C GLU A 136 -1.42 -38.48 16.51
N ALA A 137 -2.53 -38.81 17.18
CA ALA A 137 -3.86 -38.27 16.86
C ALA A 137 -3.93 -36.74 17.03
N ASP A 138 -3.14 -36.16 17.93
CA ASP A 138 -3.06 -34.72 18.14
C ASP A 138 -2.28 -34.06 17.00
N LEU A 139 -1.19 -34.68 16.54
CA LEU A 139 -0.42 -34.23 15.37
C LEU A 139 -1.25 -34.28 14.08
N GLN A 140 -2.06 -35.32 13.91
CA GLN A 140 -3.00 -35.42 12.80
C GLN A 140 -4.05 -34.31 12.84
N ARG A 141 -4.54 -33.97 14.04
CA ARG A 141 -5.46 -32.84 14.23
C ARG A 141 -4.78 -31.52 13.89
N LEU A 142 -3.57 -31.28 14.39
CA LEU A 142 -2.78 -30.09 14.03
C LEU A 142 -2.63 -29.97 12.51
N SER A 143 -2.18 -31.04 11.84
CA SER A 143 -1.98 -31.07 10.39
C SER A 143 -3.27 -30.76 9.61
N LEU A 144 -4.40 -31.33 10.06
CA LEU A 144 -5.71 -31.10 9.45
C LEU A 144 -6.16 -29.63 9.47
N TYR A 145 -5.89 -28.92 10.56
CA TYR A 145 -6.25 -27.51 10.67
C TYR A 145 -5.16 -26.61 10.08
N GLY A 146 -3.89 -26.94 10.27
CA GLY A 146 -2.74 -26.22 9.74
C GLY A 146 -2.73 -26.15 8.21
N ARG A 147 -3.19 -27.20 7.51
CA ARG A 147 -3.35 -27.16 6.03
C ARG A 147 -4.43 -26.19 5.53
N ARG A 148 -5.29 -25.67 6.41
CA ARG A 148 -6.30 -24.66 6.05
C ARG A 148 -5.73 -23.24 6.11
N THR A 149 -4.71 -23.03 6.93
CA THR A 149 -4.05 -21.75 7.11
C THR A 149 -3.21 -21.40 5.90
N ARG A 150 -3.59 -20.33 5.22
CA ARG A 150 -2.90 -19.77 4.04
C ARG A 150 -2.19 -18.47 4.37
N ARG A 151 -2.56 -17.82 5.47
CA ARG A 151 -1.95 -16.60 5.99
C ARG A 151 -1.77 -16.67 7.50
N LEU A 152 -0.62 -16.24 7.98
CA LEU A 152 -0.31 -16.13 9.39
C LEU A 152 0.32 -14.76 9.64
N ASP A 153 -0.33 -13.97 10.47
CA ASP A 153 0.13 -12.65 10.88
C ASP A 153 0.50 -12.76 12.37
N LEU A 154 1.76 -12.69 12.78
CA LEU A 154 2.12 -12.88 14.20
C LEU A 154 1.86 -11.60 15.01
N LEU A 155 0.59 -11.31 15.29
CA LEU A 155 0.14 -10.10 15.99
C LEU A 155 -0.04 -10.31 17.50
N ASP A 156 -0.40 -11.53 17.94
CA ASP A 156 -0.70 -11.81 19.35
C ASP A 156 0.58 -11.90 20.18
N ARG A 157 0.64 -11.07 21.22
CA ARG A 157 1.77 -10.92 22.16
C ARG A 157 1.48 -11.49 23.54
N THR A 158 0.25 -11.97 23.76
CA THR A 158 -0.28 -12.15 25.12
C THR A 158 -0.10 -13.56 25.66
N HIS A 159 0.46 -14.47 24.85
CA HIS A 159 0.37 -15.90 25.05
C HIS A 159 1.68 -16.61 24.67
N PRO A 160 2.79 -16.35 25.39
CA PRO A 160 4.05 -17.04 25.11
C PRO A 160 3.86 -18.56 25.24
N VAL A 161 4.53 -19.30 24.37
CA VAL A 161 4.51 -20.76 24.38
C VAL A 161 5.89 -21.25 24.79
N SER A 162 5.93 -22.22 25.71
CA SER A 162 7.19 -22.80 26.18
C SER A 162 8.03 -23.33 25.00
N PRO A 163 9.35 -23.02 24.92
CA PRO A 163 10.26 -23.50 23.88
C PRO A 163 10.26 -25.02 23.73
N TYR A 164 9.98 -25.72 24.84
CA TYR A 164 9.93 -27.17 24.88
C TYR A 164 8.83 -27.74 23.99
N ILE A 165 7.68 -27.07 23.88
CA ILE A 165 6.57 -27.48 23.00
C ILE A 165 7.03 -27.45 21.54
N TYR A 166 7.67 -26.37 21.10
CA TYR A 166 8.19 -26.26 19.73
C TYR A 166 9.27 -27.30 19.46
N THR A 167 10.15 -27.56 20.42
CA THR A 167 11.19 -28.59 20.29
C THR A 167 10.58 -29.99 20.15
N CYS A 168 9.56 -30.29 20.97
CA CYS A 168 8.82 -31.55 20.92
C CYS A 168 8.12 -31.71 19.56
N LEU A 169 7.45 -30.66 19.08
CA LEU A 169 6.84 -30.65 17.76
C LEU A 169 7.88 -30.81 16.63
N LEU A 170 9.06 -30.19 16.74
CA LEU A 170 10.14 -30.36 15.77
C LEU A 170 10.59 -31.83 15.64
N GLN A 171 10.61 -32.56 16.76
CA GLN A 171 11.05 -33.95 16.81
C GLN A 171 9.96 -34.92 16.34
N LEU A 172 8.70 -34.64 16.70
CA LEU A 172 7.57 -35.53 16.43
C LEU A 172 6.92 -35.28 15.08
N SER A 173 6.96 -34.05 14.56
CA SER A 173 6.33 -33.72 13.29
C SER A 173 7.29 -33.96 12.12
N HIS A 174 6.89 -34.83 11.20
CA HIS A 174 7.57 -35.00 9.91
C HIS A 174 7.18 -33.92 8.89
N SER A 175 6.24 -33.05 9.24
CA SER A 175 5.65 -32.04 8.36
C SER A 175 5.63 -30.66 9.02
N HIS A 176 5.68 -29.61 8.20
CA HIS A 176 5.49 -28.22 8.62
C HIS A 176 4.14 -28.04 9.35
N LEU A 177 4.08 -27.11 10.32
CA LEU A 177 2.83 -26.80 11.01
C LEU A 177 1.76 -26.24 10.07
N PHE A 178 2.19 -25.50 9.04
CA PHE A 178 1.32 -24.83 8.09
C PHE A 178 1.71 -25.19 6.65
N PRO A 179 1.44 -26.42 6.19
CA PRO A 179 1.89 -26.88 4.86
C PRO A 179 1.26 -26.08 3.71
N ALA A 180 0.12 -25.41 3.94
CA ALA A 180 -0.54 -24.59 2.94
C ALA A 180 -0.28 -23.07 3.07
N LEU A 181 0.69 -22.68 3.93
CA LEU A 181 0.97 -21.26 4.19
C LEU A 181 1.55 -20.58 2.95
N ARG A 182 0.92 -19.48 2.55
CA ARG A 182 1.33 -18.66 1.40
C ARG A 182 1.82 -17.28 1.81
N GLN A 183 1.33 -16.74 2.92
CA GLN A 183 1.69 -15.43 3.43
C GLN A 183 2.09 -15.52 4.90
N LEU A 184 3.26 -15.00 5.25
CA LEU A 184 3.72 -14.87 6.62
C LEU A 184 4.06 -13.40 6.90
N ILE A 185 3.45 -12.82 7.91
CA ILE A 185 3.68 -11.43 8.31
C ILE A 185 4.10 -11.41 9.77
N ILE A 186 5.26 -10.83 10.03
CA ILE A 186 5.82 -10.60 11.35
C ILE A 186 5.91 -9.08 11.49
N PRO A 187 4.88 -8.41 12.06
CA PRO A 187 4.80 -6.95 12.11
C PRO A 187 5.87 -6.33 13.01
N ASP A 188 6.29 -7.06 14.04
CA ASP A 188 7.28 -6.61 15.00
C ASP A 188 8.05 -7.83 15.51
N LEU A 189 9.29 -7.98 15.05
CA LEU A 189 10.14 -9.10 15.45
C LEU A 189 10.68 -8.92 16.87
N ALA A 190 10.90 -7.68 17.32
CA ALA A 190 11.42 -7.37 18.65
C ALA A 190 10.38 -7.61 19.75
N ASP A 191 9.09 -7.52 19.42
CA ASP A 191 8.00 -7.81 20.35
C ASP A 191 7.70 -9.32 20.52
N ILE A 192 8.36 -10.21 19.77
CA ILE A 192 8.20 -11.67 19.94
C ILE A 192 9.00 -12.10 21.18
N ALA A 193 8.32 -12.78 22.11
CA ALA A 193 8.97 -13.34 23.28
C ALA A 193 10.08 -14.32 22.88
N ASP A 194 11.22 -14.28 23.57
CA ASP A 194 12.38 -15.13 23.26
C ASP A 194 12.00 -16.63 23.23
N GLU A 195 11.00 -17.00 24.03
CA GLU A 195 10.46 -18.34 24.11
C GLU A 195 9.80 -18.84 22.81
N ASP A 196 9.31 -17.93 21.97
CA ASP A 196 8.56 -18.23 20.76
C ASP A 196 9.44 -18.29 19.50
N TYR A 197 10.71 -17.85 19.56
CA TYR A 197 11.63 -17.93 18.40
C TYR A 197 11.80 -19.33 17.82
N PRO A 198 11.92 -20.42 18.61
CA PRO A 198 11.96 -21.78 18.06
C PRO A 198 10.73 -22.11 17.22
N GLY A 199 9.57 -21.57 17.60
CA GLY A 199 8.32 -21.71 16.87
C GLY A 199 8.37 -21.12 15.46
N LEU A 200 9.10 -20.02 15.27
CA LEU A 200 9.26 -19.40 13.94
C LEU A 200 9.82 -20.39 12.92
N PHE A 201 10.78 -21.24 13.30
CA PHE A 201 11.44 -22.17 12.37
C PHE A 201 10.57 -23.35 11.92
N LEU A 202 9.40 -23.54 12.54
CA LEU A 202 8.37 -24.52 12.15
C LEU A 202 7.38 -23.98 11.10
N ILE A 203 7.32 -22.66 10.93
CA ILE A 203 6.31 -21.98 10.12
C ILE A 203 6.55 -22.07 8.61
N PRO A 204 7.79 -21.86 8.09
CA PRO A 204 8.00 -21.75 6.65
C PRO A 204 7.54 -22.99 5.89
N SER A 205 6.81 -22.75 4.81
CA SER A 205 6.23 -23.76 3.92
C SER A 205 6.85 -23.66 2.52
N SER A 206 6.93 -24.79 1.82
CA SER A 206 7.44 -24.85 0.44
C SER A 206 6.64 -24.08 -0.59
N ILE A 207 5.42 -23.66 -0.25
CA ILE A 207 4.57 -22.83 -1.11
C ILE A 207 4.42 -21.40 -0.59
N LEU A 208 5.30 -20.94 0.31
CA LEU A 208 5.30 -19.56 0.77
C LEU A 208 5.59 -18.62 -0.42
N ILE A 209 4.73 -17.63 -0.61
CA ILE A 209 4.79 -16.66 -1.71
C ILE A 209 5.21 -15.29 -1.17
N GLU A 210 4.75 -14.92 0.01
CA GLU A 210 4.98 -13.61 0.62
C GLU A 210 5.49 -13.75 2.05
N LEU A 211 6.56 -13.02 2.34
CA LEU A 211 7.15 -12.87 3.66
C LEU A 211 7.30 -11.38 3.97
N SER A 212 6.82 -10.96 5.14
CA SER A 212 7.07 -9.63 5.70
C SER A 212 7.67 -9.77 7.09
N ILE A 213 8.82 -9.16 7.32
CA ILE A 213 9.45 -9.05 8.64
C ILE A 213 9.68 -7.57 8.92
N SER A 214 9.07 -7.09 9.99
CA SER A 214 9.08 -5.69 10.38
C SER A 214 9.63 -5.51 11.80
N SER A 215 9.99 -4.26 12.14
CA SER A 215 10.70 -3.86 13.36
C SER A 215 11.91 -4.74 13.68
N ILE A 216 12.76 -5.03 12.69
CA ILE A 216 14.02 -5.72 12.97
C ILE A 216 14.91 -4.77 13.78
N GLU A 217 15.20 -5.09 15.02
CA GLU A 217 16.14 -4.34 15.85
C GLU A 217 17.55 -4.94 15.84
N ILE A 218 18.54 -4.18 16.31
CA ILE A 218 19.95 -4.60 16.41
C ILE A 218 20.09 -5.99 17.05
N HIS A 219 19.37 -6.22 18.16
CA HIS A 219 19.46 -7.47 18.92
C HIS A 219 18.73 -8.65 18.25
N THR A 220 17.75 -8.39 17.38
CA THR A 220 16.99 -9.42 16.63
C THR A 220 17.56 -9.71 15.24
N GLY A 221 18.55 -8.95 14.77
CA GLY A 221 19.09 -9.08 13.41
C GLY A 221 19.63 -10.48 13.10
N SER A 222 20.28 -11.14 14.06
CA SER A 222 20.78 -12.51 13.91
C SER A 222 19.65 -13.54 13.78
N ILE A 223 18.55 -13.33 14.50
CA ILE A 223 17.34 -14.16 14.42
C ILE A 223 16.66 -13.96 13.08
N ALA A 224 16.49 -12.71 12.63
CA ALA A 224 15.96 -12.39 11.32
C ALA A 224 16.79 -13.06 10.20
N ALA A 225 18.12 -13.00 10.28
CA ALA A 225 19.02 -13.61 9.30
C ALA A 225 18.90 -15.14 9.29
N SER A 226 18.90 -15.77 10.46
CA SER A 226 18.73 -17.23 10.61
C SER A 226 17.36 -17.69 10.12
N PHE A 227 16.32 -16.91 10.41
CA PHE A 227 14.97 -17.19 9.96
C PHE A 227 14.84 -17.04 8.44
N LEU A 228 15.41 -15.98 7.85
CA LEU A 228 15.41 -15.78 6.40
C LEU A 228 16.19 -16.88 5.68
N GLN A 229 17.31 -17.35 6.25
CA GLN A 229 18.04 -18.52 5.76
C GLN A 229 17.15 -19.78 5.76
N ASN A 230 16.39 -20.01 6.84
CA ASN A 230 15.46 -21.14 6.92
C ASN A 230 14.35 -21.03 5.85
N VAL A 231 13.78 -19.83 5.67
CA VAL A 231 12.78 -19.56 4.63
C VAL A 231 13.35 -19.84 3.25
N TYR A 232 14.58 -19.39 2.95
CA TYR A 232 15.24 -19.68 1.68
C TYR A 232 15.34 -21.18 1.41
N MET A 233 15.79 -21.96 2.40
CA MET A 233 15.96 -23.41 2.24
C MET A 233 14.62 -24.14 2.05
N LYS A 234 13.57 -23.69 2.73
CA LYS A 234 12.26 -24.36 2.71
C LYS A 234 11.33 -23.84 1.63
N SER A 235 11.47 -22.58 1.20
CA SER A 235 10.47 -21.84 0.43
C SER A 235 11.08 -21.17 -0.82
N PRO A 236 11.63 -21.96 -1.77
CA PRO A 236 12.26 -21.41 -2.97
C PRO A 236 11.28 -20.67 -3.90
N THR A 237 9.97 -20.80 -3.67
CA THR A 237 8.90 -20.13 -4.44
C THR A 237 8.58 -18.72 -3.97
N LEU A 238 9.33 -18.16 -3.00
CA LEU A 238 9.06 -16.84 -2.47
C LEU A 238 9.14 -15.77 -3.58
N GLN A 239 8.05 -15.01 -3.75
CA GLN A 239 7.92 -13.98 -4.79
C GLN A 239 7.93 -12.57 -4.21
N LYS A 240 7.51 -12.39 -2.96
CA LYS A 240 7.45 -11.09 -2.30
C LYS A 240 8.14 -11.13 -0.95
N LEU A 241 9.09 -10.23 -0.76
CA LEU A 241 9.83 -10.06 0.48
C LEU A 241 9.75 -8.60 0.92
N VAL A 242 9.33 -8.39 2.17
CA VAL A 242 9.30 -7.08 2.83
C VAL A 242 10.15 -7.17 4.09
N LEU A 243 11.16 -6.31 4.20
CA LEU A 243 12.03 -6.19 5.37
C LEU A 243 12.00 -4.74 5.86
N THR A 244 11.70 -4.51 7.13
CA THR A 244 11.74 -3.17 7.72
C THR A 244 12.48 -3.15 9.06
N GLY A 245 13.34 -2.16 9.28
CA GLY A 245 14.10 -1.96 10.53
C GLY A 245 15.61 -1.78 10.32
N TYR A 246 16.39 -2.23 11.31
CA TYR A 246 17.86 -2.21 11.37
C TYR A 246 18.46 -3.39 10.60
N LEU A 247 18.67 -3.24 9.29
CA LEU A 247 19.09 -4.37 8.42
C LEU A 247 20.60 -4.58 8.33
N THR A 248 21.42 -3.66 8.84
CA THR A 248 22.87 -3.62 8.59
C THR A 248 23.70 -4.28 9.66
N GLY A 249 23.13 -4.52 10.85
CA GLY A 249 23.79 -5.23 11.95
C GLY A 249 24.13 -6.68 11.63
N SER A 250 23.49 -7.25 10.61
CA SER A 250 23.74 -8.59 10.11
C SER A 250 23.96 -8.51 8.61
N ALA A 251 25.20 -8.31 8.16
CA ALA A 251 25.56 -8.36 6.73
C ALA A 251 25.02 -9.63 6.05
N ASP A 252 24.85 -10.72 6.82
CA ASP A 252 24.27 -11.97 6.37
C ASP A 252 22.81 -11.88 5.91
N LEU A 253 21.98 -11.00 6.51
CA LEU A 253 20.55 -10.90 6.19
C LEU A 253 20.34 -10.53 4.72
N LEU A 254 21.01 -9.47 4.25
CA LEU A 254 20.90 -9.02 2.86
C LEU A 254 21.55 -10.00 1.88
N ASN A 255 22.57 -10.73 2.31
CA ASN A 255 23.18 -11.79 1.50
C ASN A 255 22.21 -12.94 1.19
N TYR A 256 21.26 -13.24 2.10
CA TYR A 256 20.23 -14.24 1.84
C TYR A 256 19.16 -13.78 0.85
N VAL A 257 18.86 -12.48 0.79
CA VAL A 257 17.87 -11.91 -0.15
C VAL A 257 18.22 -12.27 -1.60
N ASN A 258 19.50 -12.25 -1.94
CA ASN A 258 19.99 -12.52 -3.30
C ASN A 258 19.81 -13.97 -3.75
N ARG A 259 19.48 -14.88 -2.83
CA ARG A 259 19.29 -16.30 -3.13
C ARG A 259 17.87 -16.64 -3.58
N PHE A 260 16.91 -15.72 -3.42
CA PHE A 260 15.54 -15.93 -3.84
C PHE A 260 15.38 -15.64 -5.35
N VAL A 261 15.70 -16.64 -6.18
CA VAL A 261 15.68 -16.51 -7.65
C VAL A 261 14.31 -16.14 -8.24
N ASN A 262 13.22 -16.49 -7.54
CA ASN A 262 11.85 -16.21 -7.96
C ASN A 262 11.29 -14.90 -7.38
N LEU A 263 12.12 -14.10 -6.71
CA LEU A 263 11.68 -12.88 -6.06
C LEU A 263 11.28 -11.83 -7.10
N GLU A 264 10.00 -11.48 -7.12
CA GLU A 264 9.43 -10.48 -8.03
C GLU A 264 9.30 -9.11 -7.39
N THR A 265 9.02 -9.07 -6.08
CA THR A 265 8.83 -7.83 -5.32
C THR A 265 9.74 -7.84 -4.10
N LEU A 266 10.62 -6.85 -4.01
CA LEU A 266 11.45 -6.61 -2.85
C LEU A 266 11.12 -5.23 -2.29
N LYS A 267 10.78 -5.18 -0.99
CA LYS A 267 10.62 -3.94 -0.23
C LYS A 267 11.57 -3.95 0.94
N ILE A 268 12.35 -2.89 1.07
CA ILE A 268 13.32 -2.69 2.14
C ILE A 268 13.10 -1.29 2.71
N ASP A 269 12.76 -1.19 3.99
CA ASP A 269 12.73 0.10 4.71
C ASP A 269 13.79 0.05 5.82
N CYS A 270 14.87 0.82 5.66
CA CYS A 270 15.97 0.92 6.62
C CYS A 270 15.79 2.11 7.54
N TRP A 271 16.00 1.92 8.85
CA TRP A 271 16.01 3.00 9.84
C TRP A 271 17.31 3.01 10.63
N TYR A 272 17.83 4.19 10.98
CA TYR A 272 19.05 4.39 11.75
C TYR A 272 20.27 3.57 11.27
N THR A 273 20.38 3.30 9.96
CA THR A 273 21.36 2.36 9.41
C THR A 273 22.02 2.82 8.11
N GLU A 274 23.21 2.31 7.86
CA GLU A 274 23.96 2.54 6.62
C GLU A 274 23.81 1.37 5.65
N LEU A 275 22.98 1.51 4.61
CA LEU A 275 22.80 0.44 3.62
C LEU A 275 24.07 0.30 2.75
N PRO A 276 24.75 -0.86 2.75
CA PRO A 276 25.96 -1.08 1.96
C PRO A 276 25.69 -0.96 0.46
N GLY A 277 26.62 -0.34 -0.29
CA GLY A 277 26.41 -0.07 -1.72
C GLY A 277 26.32 -1.31 -2.59
N ASP A 278 27.08 -2.35 -2.26
CA ASP A 278 27.04 -3.66 -2.91
C ASP A 278 25.65 -4.32 -2.84
N THR A 279 24.80 -3.91 -1.90
CA THR A 279 23.41 -4.34 -1.80
C THR A 279 22.60 -4.09 -3.09
N LEU A 280 22.81 -2.98 -3.79
CA LEU A 280 22.12 -2.75 -5.07
C LEU A 280 22.69 -3.64 -6.19
N GLU A 281 23.99 -3.92 -6.17
CA GLU A 281 24.62 -4.87 -7.10
C GLU A 281 24.03 -6.27 -6.93
N HIS A 282 23.88 -6.67 -5.69
CA HIS A 282 23.20 -7.86 -5.24
C HIS A 282 21.74 -7.96 -5.74
N PHE A 283 20.93 -6.92 -5.55
CA PHE A 283 19.54 -6.93 -6.04
C PHE A 283 19.44 -6.93 -7.57
N SER A 284 20.39 -6.31 -8.27
CA SER A 284 20.40 -6.32 -9.73
C SER A 284 20.63 -7.71 -10.33
N LYS A 285 21.17 -8.65 -9.54
CA LYS A 285 21.37 -10.06 -9.95
C LYS A 285 20.10 -10.92 -9.79
N LEU A 286 19.01 -10.38 -9.23
CA LEU A 286 17.75 -11.11 -9.09
C LEU A 286 17.00 -11.15 -10.43
N PRO A 287 16.89 -12.31 -11.10
CA PRO A 287 16.43 -12.38 -12.48
C PRO A 287 14.95 -12.03 -12.63
N CYS A 288 14.14 -12.28 -11.60
CA CYS A 288 12.69 -12.08 -11.64
C CYS A 288 12.23 -10.74 -11.02
N LEU A 289 13.14 -9.88 -10.56
CA LEU A 289 12.79 -8.68 -9.78
C LEU A 289 12.10 -7.61 -10.65
N LYS A 290 10.78 -7.49 -10.50
CA LYS A 290 9.93 -6.53 -11.24
C LYS A 290 9.67 -5.26 -10.44
N THR A 291 9.60 -5.36 -9.12
CA THR A 291 9.29 -4.22 -8.25
C THR A 291 10.30 -4.13 -7.12
N LEU A 292 10.93 -2.96 -6.99
CA LEU A 292 11.89 -2.66 -5.94
C LEU A 292 11.43 -1.42 -5.18
N ARG A 293 11.28 -1.54 -3.87
CA ARG A 293 10.96 -0.43 -2.98
C ARG A 293 12.07 -0.27 -1.95
N ILE A 294 12.61 0.93 -1.82
CA ILE A 294 13.69 1.25 -0.87
C ILE A 294 13.30 2.47 -0.05
N GLY A 295 13.16 2.30 1.25
CA GLY A 295 12.88 3.33 2.23
C GLY A 295 14.09 3.61 3.12
N PHE A 296 14.32 4.87 3.45
CA PHE A 296 15.28 5.35 4.45
C PHE A 296 14.60 6.41 5.32
N ASP A 297 14.91 6.40 6.61
CA ASP A 297 14.69 7.57 7.45
C ASP A 297 15.79 8.63 7.24
N ASP A 298 15.64 9.78 7.90
CA ASP A 298 16.57 10.91 7.78
C ASP A 298 17.94 10.64 8.44
N ASP A 299 18.02 9.66 9.35
CA ASP A 299 19.23 9.29 10.08
C ASP A 299 20.01 8.14 9.41
N SER A 300 19.41 7.45 8.45
CA SER A 300 20.07 6.42 7.66
C SER A 300 21.03 7.02 6.63
N SER A 301 21.93 6.19 6.10
CA SER A 301 22.80 6.56 4.99
C SER A 301 22.82 5.46 3.93
N PHE A 302 23.21 5.83 2.72
CA PHE A 302 23.43 4.89 1.63
C PHE A 302 24.86 5.05 1.12
N VAL A 303 25.64 3.97 1.17
CA VAL A 303 26.99 3.95 0.62
C VAL A 303 26.87 3.72 -0.89
N PRO A 304 27.43 4.58 -1.76
CA PRO A 304 27.40 4.33 -3.19
C PRO A 304 28.21 3.06 -3.55
N PRO A 305 27.71 2.20 -4.45
CA PRO A 305 28.47 1.05 -4.94
C PRO A 305 29.68 1.49 -5.77
N SER A 306 30.67 0.60 -5.88
CA SER A 306 31.83 0.78 -6.75
C SER A 306 31.48 0.66 -8.24
N SER A 307 30.41 -0.06 -8.56
CA SER A 307 29.89 -0.27 -9.92
C SER A 307 28.45 0.24 -10.05
N LYS A 308 27.97 0.45 -11.28
CA LYS A 308 26.57 0.83 -11.53
C LYS A 308 25.74 -0.42 -11.82
N PRO A 309 24.98 -0.97 -10.86
CA PRO A 309 24.09 -2.10 -11.10
C PRO A 309 23.10 -1.87 -12.25
N SER A 310 22.93 -2.89 -13.09
CA SER A 310 21.97 -2.89 -14.20
C SER A 310 20.77 -3.77 -13.88
N PHE A 311 19.59 -3.15 -13.81
CA PHE A 311 18.33 -3.81 -13.55
C PHE A 311 17.59 -4.05 -14.87
N GLU A 312 17.72 -5.27 -15.40
CA GLU A 312 17.14 -5.66 -16.70
C GLU A 312 15.64 -5.93 -16.63
N THR A 313 15.13 -6.46 -15.50
CA THR A 313 13.73 -6.86 -15.36
C THR A 313 12.87 -5.93 -14.51
N LEU A 314 13.48 -4.89 -13.93
CA LEU A 314 12.80 -3.96 -13.03
C LEU A 314 11.84 -3.03 -13.80
N HIS A 315 10.57 -3.08 -13.42
CA HIS A 315 9.49 -2.29 -14.00
C HIS A 315 9.05 -1.14 -13.11
N ASP A 316 9.02 -1.36 -11.79
CA ASP A 316 8.52 -0.38 -10.84
C ASP A 316 9.56 -0.13 -9.75
N LEU A 317 9.97 1.13 -9.60
CA LEU A 317 10.91 1.58 -8.59
C LEU A 317 10.22 2.57 -7.65
N ASP A 318 10.23 2.29 -6.35
CA ASP A 318 9.71 3.18 -5.31
C ASP A 318 10.85 3.53 -4.34
N ILE A 319 11.16 4.81 -4.18
CA ILE A 319 12.22 5.27 -3.28
C ILE A 319 11.63 6.27 -2.30
N SER A 320 11.75 5.98 -1.00
CA SER A 320 11.39 6.92 0.06
C SER A 320 12.64 7.29 0.86
N ALA A 321 13.18 8.50 0.69
CA ALA A 321 14.39 8.92 1.40
C ALA A 321 14.53 10.45 1.39
N SER A 322 15.63 10.96 1.96
CA SER A 322 16.02 12.35 1.74
C SER A 322 16.44 12.59 0.27
N ALA A 323 16.32 13.84 -0.20
CA ALA A 323 16.64 14.20 -1.58
C ALA A 323 18.09 13.85 -1.97
N SER A 324 19.05 14.06 -1.06
CA SER A 324 20.46 13.71 -1.31
C SER A 324 20.65 12.20 -1.48
N GLN A 325 20.00 11.37 -0.68
CA GLN A 325 20.07 9.90 -0.80
C GLN A 325 19.40 9.41 -2.09
N ILE A 326 18.20 9.90 -2.41
CA ILE A 326 17.50 9.58 -3.67
C ILE A 326 18.42 9.86 -4.86
N LEU A 327 19.07 11.02 -4.87
CA LEU A 327 19.99 11.40 -5.92
C LEU A 327 21.17 10.42 -6.05
N VAL A 328 21.77 10.02 -4.93
CA VAL A 328 22.87 9.05 -4.93
C VAL A 328 22.40 7.72 -5.47
N ILE A 329 21.25 7.21 -5.03
CA ILE A 329 20.68 5.94 -5.50
C ILE A 329 20.44 5.99 -7.02
N LEU A 330 19.74 7.02 -7.51
CA LEU A 330 19.42 7.17 -8.93
C LEU A 330 20.66 7.28 -9.82
N ARG A 331 21.74 7.93 -9.36
CA ARG A 331 23.00 8.05 -10.12
C ARG A 331 23.74 6.72 -10.31
N HIS A 332 23.51 5.77 -9.41
CA HIS A 332 24.21 4.49 -9.38
C HIS A 332 23.39 3.33 -9.95
N MET A 333 22.14 3.54 -10.37
CA MET A 333 21.33 2.51 -11.01
C MET A 333 21.26 2.71 -12.52
N VAL A 334 21.37 1.61 -13.27
CA VAL A 334 21.00 1.54 -14.68
C VAL A 334 19.66 0.82 -14.75
N LEU A 335 18.62 1.55 -15.16
CA LEU A 335 17.24 1.07 -15.18
C LEU A 335 16.89 0.90 -16.66
N GLN A 336 16.75 -0.32 -17.19
CA GLN A 336 16.56 -0.53 -18.65
C GLN A 336 15.11 -0.72 -19.06
N CYS A 337 14.28 -1.29 -18.19
CA CYS A 337 12.89 -1.66 -18.48
C CYS A 337 11.88 -0.97 -17.55
N LEU A 338 12.26 0.17 -16.98
CA LEU A 338 11.47 0.90 -16.01
C LEU A 338 10.22 1.48 -16.65
N LYS A 339 9.06 1.14 -16.09
CA LYS A 339 7.73 1.60 -16.51
C LYS A 339 7.16 2.62 -15.55
N GLY A 340 7.45 2.48 -14.26
CA GLY A 340 7.00 3.40 -13.21
C GLY A 340 8.09 3.74 -12.22
N ILE A 341 8.15 5.00 -11.83
CA ILE A 341 8.99 5.48 -10.74
C ILE A 341 8.19 6.31 -9.76
N GLN A 342 8.34 5.97 -8.49
CA GLN A 342 7.74 6.66 -7.35
C GLN A 342 8.85 7.13 -6.41
N VAL A 343 8.81 8.39 -6.05
CA VAL A 343 9.79 9.03 -5.17
C VAL A 343 9.04 9.77 -4.07
N HIS A 344 9.34 9.41 -2.84
CA HIS A 344 8.82 10.02 -1.62
C HIS A 344 9.96 10.73 -0.90
N ILE A 345 10.00 12.06 -1.01
CA ILE A 345 11.05 12.87 -0.41
C ILE A 345 10.69 13.17 1.03
N THR A 346 11.41 12.58 1.98
CA THR A 346 11.17 12.78 3.43
C THR A 346 11.71 14.11 3.92
N SER A 347 12.92 14.48 3.46
CA SER A 347 13.64 15.71 3.79
C SER A 347 14.60 16.09 2.65
N LEU A 348 15.32 17.21 2.77
CA LEU A 348 16.43 17.51 1.85
C LEU A 348 17.66 16.61 2.11
N GLY A 349 17.86 16.22 3.36
CA GLY A 349 19.08 15.57 3.85
C GLY A 349 20.10 16.57 4.41
N ASN A 350 21.01 16.08 5.26
CA ASN A 350 22.01 16.91 5.94
C ASN A 350 22.95 17.60 4.94
N GLY A 351 22.99 18.94 4.98
CA GLY A 351 23.84 19.76 4.11
C GLY A 351 23.39 19.85 2.65
N ALA A 352 22.27 19.22 2.28
CA ALA A 352 21.74 19.28 0.93
C ALA A 352 21.06 20.63 0.66
N SER A 353 21.33 21.20 -0.52
CA SER A 353 20.61 22.39 -0.98
C SER A 353 19.33 21.98 -1.72
N GLN A 354 18.42 22.94 -1.92
CA GLN A 354 17.22 22.77 -2.76
C GLN A 354 17.56 22.37 -4.21
N ALA A 355 18.79 22.64 -4.69
CA ALA A 355 19.23 22.20 -6.02
C ALA A 355 19.23 20.67 -6.15
N SER A 356 19.42 19.93 -5.06
CA SER A 356 19.41 18.46 -5.04
C SER A 356 18.07 17.89 -5.54
N LEU A 357 16.95 18.59 -5.32
CA LEU A 357 15.64 18.19 -5.85
C LEU A 357 15.60 18.26 -7.37
N GLY A 358 16.13 19.34 -7.95
CA GLY A 358 16.23 19.47 -9.40
C GLY A 358 17.18 18.43 -10.00
N GLU A 359 18.29 18.15 -9.32
CA GLU A 359 19.19 17.07 -9.72
C GLU A 359 18.48 15.71 -9.67
N CYS A 360 17.63 15.42 -8.67
CA CYS A 360 16.83 14.19 -8.63
C CYS A 360 15.92 14.10 -9.87
N VAL A 361 15.14 15.15 -10.15
CA VAL A 361 14.22 15.18 -11.30
C VAL A 361 14.98 15.03 -12.63
N GLN A 362 16.15 15.67 -12.74
CA GLN A 362 17.03 15.53 -13.88
C GLN A 362 17.55 14.10 -14.03
N GLN A 363 17.99 13.45 -12.95
CA GLN A 363 18.44 12.06 -13.00
C GLN A 363 17.32 11.09 -13.37
N ILE A 364 16.10 11.31 -12.86
CA ILE A 364 14.92 10.55 -13.29
C ILE A 364 14.77 10.69 -14.81
N SER A 365 14.76 11.92 -15.33
CA SER A 365 14.69 12.19 -16.77
C SER A 365 15.80 11.48 -17.57
N ILE A 366 17.05 11.53 -17.11
CA ILE A 366 18.16 10.82 -17.78
C ILE A 366 17.93 9.31 -17.80
N ALA A 367 17.46 8.73 -16.69
CA ALA A 367 17.10 7.31 -16.65
C ALA A 367 15.94 7.00 -17.60
N THR A 368 14.97 7.92 -17.76
CA THR A 368 13.84 7.72 -18.67
C THR A 368 14.23 7.76 -20.15
N THR A 369 15.12 8.67 -20.54
CA THR A 369 15.47 8.87 -21.96
C THR A 369 16.25 7.67 -22.48
N ALA A 370 16.99 6.99 -21.61
CA ALA A 370 17.66 5.73 -21.92
C ALA A 370 16.67 4.56 -22.15
N THR A 371 15.57 4.49 -21.39
CA THR A 371 14.64 3.34 -21.45
C THR A 371 13.57 3.45 -22.53
N GLN A 372 13.08 4.66 -22.81
CA GLN A 372 11.86 4.89 -23.61
C GLN A 372 10.59 4.17 -23.09
N SER A 373 10.68 3.39 -22.01
CA SER A 373 9.58 2.60 -21.46
C SER A 373 8.86 3.27 -20.30
N LEU A 374 9.41 4.37 -19.75
CA LEU A 374 8.82 5.01 -18.57
C LEU A 374 7.48 5.68 -18.92
N LYS A 375 6.43 5.18 -18.28
CA LYS A 375 5.06 5.69 -18.44
C LYS A 375 4.63 6.56 -17.28
N THR A 376 5.01 6.21 -16.05
CA THR A 376 4.51 6.86 -14.84
C THR A 376 5.65 7.44 -14.00
N VAL A 377 5.51 8.71 -13.62
CA VAL A 377 6.39 9.40 -12.68
C VAL A 377 5.54 9.93 -11.53
N TRP A 378 5.85 9.53 -10.31
CA TRP A 378 5.24 10.06 -9.10
C TRP A 378 6.31 10.60 -8.17
N ILE A 379 6.31 11.90 -7.89
CA ILE A 379 7.25 12.51 -6.93
C ILE A 379 6.46 13.31 -5.89
N THR A 380 6.50 12.87 -4.65
CA THR A 380 5.85 13.56 -3.53
C THR A 380 6.85 13.89 -2.45
N SER A 381 6.46 14.78 -1.55
CA SER A 381 7.24 15.04 -0.35
C SER A 381 6.34 14.97 0.88
N ALA A 382 6.86 14.36 1.95
CA ALA A 382 6.24 14.34 3.26
C ALA A 382 6.48 15.66 4.01
N ASP A 383 7.65 16.27 3.83
CA ASP A 383 7.93 17.59 4.36
C ASP A 383 7.37 18.66 3.43
N ALA A 384 6.39 19.40 3.93
CA ALA A 384 5.78 20.48 3.19
C ALA A 384 6.81 21.56 2.76
N SER A 385 7.91 21.72 3.48
CA SER A 385 8.99 22.68 3.19
C SER A 385 9.86 22.28 2.00
N VAL A 386 9.82 21.00 1.61
CA VAL A 386 10.57 20.44 0.49
C VAL A 386 9.71 20.55 -0.75
N VAL A 387 10.14 21.40 -1.67
CA VAL A 387 9.32 21.74 -2.82
C VAL A 387 10.17 21.76 -4.08
N ILE A 388 9.76 20.98 -5.07
CA ILE A 388 10.49 20.86 -6.32
C ILE A 388 10.27 22.15 -7.12
N PRO A 389 11.35 22.86 -7.50
CA PRO A 389 11.20 24.04 -8.34
C PRO A 389 10.48 23.68 -9.63
N ALA A 390 9.42 24.41 -9.98
CA ALA A 390 8.57 24.07 -11.10
C ALA A 390 9.38 24.05 -12.41
N SER A 391 10.43 24.88 -12.52
CA SER A 391 11.40 24.86 -13.63
C SER A 391 11.96 23.49 -13.96
N GLU A 392 12.03 22.58 -12.99
CA GLU A 392 12.58 21.23 -13.15
C GLU A 392 11.62 20.28 -13.87
N LEU A 393 10.34 20.63 -14.01
CA LEU A 393 9.37 19.90 -14.84
C LEU A 393 9.86 19.77 -16.30
N ARG A 394 10.67 20.71 -16.78
CA ARG A 394 11.25 20.66 -18.13
C ARG A 394 11.99 19.36 -18.42
N TRP A 395 12.59 18.73 -17.40
CA TRP A 395 13.31 17.47 -17.54
C TRP A 395 12.35 16.29 -17.73
N LEU A 396 11.27 16.23 -16.96
CA LEU A 396 10.26 15.16 -17.10
C LEU A 396 9.50 15.26 -18.41
N VAL A 397 9.33 16.46 -18.93
CA VAL A 397 8.67 16.72 -20.20
C VAL A 397 9.49 16.23 -21.41
N GLN A 398 10.81 16.09 -21.27
CA GLN A 398 11.64 15.45 -22.29
C GLN A 398 11.50 13.93 -22.28
N ALA A 399 11.05 13.35 -21.16
CA ALA A 399 10.69 11.95 -21.07
C ALA A 399 9.36 11.72 -21.79
N GLN A 400 9.22 10.63 -22.53
CA GLN A 400 7.96 10.22 -23.19
C GLN A 400 6.94 9.69 -22.17
N THR A 401 6.74 10.41 -21.06
CA THR A 401 5.92 10.00 -19.93
C THR A 401 4.46 10.31 -20.18
N THR A 402 3.60 9.37 -19.79
CA THR A 402 2.14 9.49 -19.99
C THR A 402 1.43 9.98 -18.74
N HIS A 403 2.00 9.71 -17.56
CA HIS A 403 1.42 10.08 -16.27
C HIS A 403 2.48 10.74 -15.39
N ILE A 404 2.21 11.96 -14.96
CA ILE A 404 3.06 12.72 -14.03
C ILE A 404 2.20 13.13 -12.84
N ASP A 405 2.61 12.75 -11.63
CA ASP A 405 2.08 13.25 -10.36
C ASP A 405 3.24 13.81 -9.52
N ILE A 406 3.28 15.13 -9.35
CA ILE A 406 4.42 15.78 -8.72
C ILE A 406 4.01 16.91 -7.78
N SER A 407 4.65 16.96 -6.61
CA SER A 407 4.62 18.10 -5.71
C SER A 407 5.67 19.13 -6.14
N VAL A 408 5.21 20.24 -6.70
CA VAL A 408 6.06 21.36 -7.16
C VAL A 408 5.80 22.63 -6.36
N ASP A 409 6.67 23.60 -6.58
CA ASP A 409 6.50 24.94 -6.03
C ASP A 409 5.51 25.74 -6.89
N LEU A 410 5.58 27.05 -6.75
CA LEU A 410 4.75 27.94 -7.53
C LEU A 410 5.09 27.83 -9.01
N ILE A 411 4.24 27.12 -9.74
CA ILE A 411 4.22 27.23 -11.19
C ILE A 411 3.93 28.71 -11.54
N SER A 412 4.61 29.28 -12.53
CA SER A 412 4.24 30.59 -13.07
C SER A 412 3.79 30.40 -14.52
N CYS A 413 3.00 31.34 -15.05
CA CYS A 413 2.60 31.27 -16.47
C CYS A 413 3.84 31.30 -17.39
N GLU A 414 4.87 32.05 -17.00
CA GLU A 414 6.16 32.11 -17.70
C GLU A 414 6.82 30.73 -17.74
N MET A 415 6.74 29.99 -16.64
CA MET A 415 7.33 28.66 -16.52
C MET A 415 6.61 27.62 -17.39
N ILE A 416 5.29 27.73 -17.57
CA ILE A 416 4.59 26.91 -18.56
C ILE A 416 5.04 27.27 -19.98
N GLY A 417 5.33 28.53 -20.27
CA GLY A 417 5.94 28.96 -21.53
C GLY A 417 7.34 28.39 -21.77
N LEU A 418 8.08 28.06 -20.70
CA LEU A 418 9.39 27.39 -20.78
C LEU A 418 9.27 25.90 -21.13
N LEU A 419 8.10 25.29 -20.98
CA LEU A 419 7.79 23.96 -21.51
C LEU A 419 7.57 24.09 -23.03
N SER A 420 8.66 24.35 -23.75
CA SER A 420 8.66 24.63 -25.19
C SER A 420 7.91 23.55 -26.01
N PRO A 421 7.17 23.90 -27.07
CA PRO A 421 6.32 22.99 -27.85
C PRO A 421 7.05 21.84 -28.58
N ASN A 422 8.38 21.85 -28.66
CA ASN A 422 9.17 20.77 -29.26
C ASN A 422 9.42 19.58 -28.32
N SER A 423 8.73 19.54 -27.18
CA SER A 423 9.00 18.60 -26.09
C SER A 423 7.90 17.54 -25.94
N GLY A 424 8.20 16.44 -25.25
CA GLY A 424 7.36 15.24 -25.11
C GLY A 424 5.99 15.44 -24.43
N LEU A 425 5.54 16.69 -24.25
CA LEU A 425 4.22 17.05 -23.69
C LEU A 425 3.05 16.38 -24.40
N GLN A 426 3.19 16.08 -25.69
CA GLN A 426 2.17 15.39 -26.46
C GLN A 426 1.90 13.98 -25.92
N THR A 427 2.83 13.37 -25.20
CA THR A 427 2.62 12.02 -24.63
C THR A 427 1.87 12.04 -23.30
N ILE A 428 1.76 13.20 -22.63
CA ILE A 428 1.16 13.30 -21.30
C ILE A 428 -0.36 13.19 -21.40
N GLU A 429 -0.92 12.14 -20.80
CA GLU A 429 -2.35 11.90 -20.68
C GLU A 429 -2.90 12.30 -19.29
N LYS A 430 -2.07 12.18 -18.25
CA LYS A 430 -2.44 12.52 -16.87
C LYS A 430 -1.39 13.43 -16.24
N LEU A 431 -1.80 14.60 -15.78
CA LEU A 431 -0.94 15.55 -15.08
C LEU A 431 -1.54 15.91 -13.72
N VAL A 432 -0.81 15.67 -12.65
CA VAL A 432 -1.16 16.03 -11.29
C VAL A 432 -0.05 16.91 -10.73
N LEU A 433 -0.37 18.17 -10.44
CA LEU A 433 0.55 19.17 -9.92
C LEU A 433 0.05 19.62 -8.55
N ARG A 434 0.69 19.08 -7.51
CA ARG A 434 0.39 19.39 -6.12
C ARG A 434 1.25 20.58 -5.70
N SER A 435 0.71 21.47 -4.87
CA SER A 435 1.51 22.55 -4.29
C SER A 435 2.22 22.06 -3.04
N GLY A 436 3.54 22.23 -2.98
CA GLY A 436 4.27 22.23 -1.72
C GLY A 436 3.97 23.49 -0.88
N ARG A 437 4.43 23.50 0.37
CA ARG A 437 4.33 24.67 1.25
C ARG A 437 5.55 25.55 1.01
N GLY A 438 5.33 26.70 0.38
CA GLY A 438 6.36 27.73 0.32
C GLY A 438 6.72 28.17 1.75
N ASN A 439 8.01 28.31 2.05
CA ASN A 439 8.47 28.92 3.30
C ASN A 439 7.75 30.26 3.46
N GLY A 440 6.88 30.39 4.47
CA GLY A 440 5.90 31.47 4.66
C GLY A 440 6.45 32.90 4.83
N LYS A 441 7.71 33.12 4.44
CA LYS A 441 8.39 34.43 4.38
C LYS A 441 8.34 35.08 3.00
N VAL A 442 7.85 34.42 1.94
CA VAL A 442 7.73 35.07 0.62
C VAL A 442 6.45 35.92 0.57
N LEU A 443 6.56 37.15 1.09
CA LEU A 443 5.61 38.23 0.88
C LEU A 443 5.59 38.59 -0.61
N GLY A 444 4.62 38.04 -1.34
CA GLY A 444 4.44 38.34 -2.77
C GLY A 444 4.28 37.13 -3.68
N ILE A 445 3.96 35.95 -3.13
CA ILE A 445 3.66 34.75 -3.90
C ILE A 445 2.64 35.06 -5.01
N ARG A 446 3.15 35.11 -6.26
CA ARG A 446 2.36 35.15 -7.49
C ARG A 446 1.77 33.76 -7.71
N THR A 447 0.69 33.48 -6.99
CA THR A 447 -0.10 32.25 -7.17
C THR A 447 -0.50 32.11 -8.64
N ILE A 448 -0.50 30.89 -9.17
CA ILE A 448 -0.89 30.68 -10.56
C ILE A 448 -2.33 31.13 -10.75
N ASN A 449 -2.51 32.10 -11.64
CA ASN A 449 -3.83 32.48 -12.07
C ASN A 449 -4.35 31.37 -12.99
N LEU A 450 -5.54 30.82 -12.70
CA LEU A 450 -6.25 29.86 -13.55
C LEU A 450 -6.23 30.26 -15.04
N VAL A 451 -6.29 31.57 -15.31
CA VAL A 451 -6.22 32.14 -16.65
C VAL A 451 -4.99 31.68 -17.43
N GLY A 452 -3.83 31.63 -16.78
CA GLY A 452 -2.59 31.16 -17.44
C GLY A 452 -2.60 29.67 -17.72
N TRP A 453 -3.02 28.86 -16.75
CA TRP A 453 -3.06 27.40 -16.88
C TRP A 453 -3.96 26.95 -18.03
N LEU A 454 -5.19 27.47 -18.09
CA LEU A 454 -6.14 27.05 -19.12
C LEU A 454 -5.68 27.48 -20.53
N GLN A 455 -4.99 28.60 -20.65
CA GLN A 455 -4.40 29.03 -21.94
C GLN A 455 -3.28 28.11 -22.40
N SER A 456 -2.54 27.53 -21.46
CA SER A 456 -1.44 26.63 -21.76
C SER A 456 -1.87 25.20 -22.08
N LEU A 457 -3.15 24.84 -21.97
CA LEU A 457 -3.62 23.49 -22.30
C LEU A 457 -3.38 23.11 -23.77
N GLY A 458 -3.24 24.10 -24.67
CA GLY A 458 -2.83 23.85 -26.06
C GLY A 458 -1.46 23.19 -26.21
N LEU A 459 -0.61 23.25 -25.18
CA LEU A 459 0.68 22.55 -25.15
C LEU A 459 0.52 21.05 -24.85
N PHE A 460 -0.64 20.61 -24.38
CA PHE A 460 -0.92 19.24 -23.95
C PHE A 460 -2.11 18.66 -24.74
N PRO A 461 -1.95 18.38 -26.05
CA PRO A 461 -3.06 17.97 -26.90
C PRO A 461 -3.76 16.68 -26.43
N ASN A 462 -3.02 15.74 -25.84
CA ASN A 462 -3.53 14.42 -25.42
C ASN A 462 -3.84 14.34 -23.92
N LEU A 463 -3.79 15.45 -23.19
CA LEU A 463 -4.07 15.45 -21.75
C LEU A 463 -5.55 15.17 -21.52
N LYS A 464 -5.86 14.08 -20.82
CA LYS A 464 -7.23 13.64 -20.48
C LYS A 464 -7.60 14.00 -19.05
N TYR A 465 -6.63 14.01 -18.13
CA TYR A 465 -6.84 14.32 -16.72
C TYR A 465 -5.83 15.36 -16.23
N LEU A 466 -6.33 16.45 -15.67
CA LEU A 466 -5.55 17.48 -15.01
C LEU A 466 -6.01 17.64 -13.57
N ALA A 467 -5.10 17.50 -12.62
CA ALA A 467 -5.31 17.94 -11.25
C ALA A 467 -4.25 18.96 -10.87
N VAL A 468 -4.64 20.14 -10.44
CA VAL A 468 -3.69 21.23 -10.17
C VAL A 468 -4.06 22.00 -8.90
N ALA A 469 -3.06 22.27 -8.07
CA ALA A 469 -3.20 23.19 -6.96
C ALA A 469 -3.19 24.64 -7.49
N ILE A 470 -4.32 25.34 -7.37
CA ILE A 470 -4.47 26.72 -7.85
C ILE A 470 -5.13 27.61 -6.82
N THR A 471 -4.73 28.88 -6.79
CA THR A 471 -5.41 29.87 -5.96
C THR A 471 -6.44 30.57 -6.82
N LEU A 472 -7.71 30.32 -6.54
CA LEU A 472 -8.79 31.04 -7.20
C LEU A 472 -8.90 32.46 -6.64
N ARG A 473 -8.38 33.43 -7.40
CA ARG A 473 -8.57 34.85 -7.11
C ARG A 473 -9.74 35.38 -7.93
N MET A 474 -10.88 35.61 -7.26
CA MET A 474 -12.11 36.11 -7.89
C MET A 474 -12.25 37.63 -7.71
N ASN A 475 -11.16 38.38 -7.92
CA ASN A 475 -11.16 39.84 -7.86
C ASN A 475 -11.44 40.47 -9.23
N ALA A 476 -11.82 41.75 -9.25
CA ALA A 476 -12.21 42.45 -10.50
C ALA A 476 -11.17 42.36 -11.63
N PRO A 477 -9.85 42.52 -11.39
CA PRO A 477 -8.84 42.35 -12.44
C PRO A 477 -8.81 40.93 -13.03
N SER A 478 -8.93 39.89 -12.19
CA SER A 478 -8.91 38.49 -12.66
C SER A 478 -10.16 38.16 -13.47
N LEU A 479 -11.33 38.63 -13.03
CA LEU A 479 -12.59 38.46 -13.76
C LEU A 479 -12.59 39.23 -15.07
N LYS A 480 -12.03 40.45 -15.10
CA LYS A 480 -11.84 41.22 -16.34
C LYS A 480 -10.94 40.47 -17.31
N ALA A 481 -9.81 39.94 -16.85
CA ALA A 481 -8.91 39.13 -17.67
C ALA A 481 -9.58 37.86 -18.21
N MET A 482 -10.41 37.17 -17.41
CA MET A 482 -11.21 36.03 -17.88
C MET A 482 -12.17 36.45 -19.01
N ARG A 483 -12.93 37.54 -18.83
CA ARG A 483 -13.88 38.05 -19.82
C ARG A 483 -13.21 38.46 -21.13
N GLU A 484 -12.07 39.16 -21.06
CA GLU A 484 -11.30 39.55 -22.24
C GLU A 484 -10.80 38.32 -23.02
N ARG A 485 -10.40 37.27 -22.30
CA ARG A 485 -9.86 36.04 -22.89
C ARG A 485 -10.91 35.10 -23.48
N LEU A 486 -12.19 35.25 -23.13
CA LEU A 486 -13.29 34.55 -23.82
C LEU A 486 -13.40 34.92 -25.31
N GLN A 487 -12.78 36.03 -25.74
CA GLN A 487 -12.73 36.42 -27.15
C GLN A 487 -11.60 35.75 -27.94
N VAL A 488 -10.66 35.08 -27.25
CA VAL A 488 -9.53 34.42 -27.89
C VAL A 488 -9.94 33.01 -28.34
N PRO A 489 -9.66 32.60 -29.60
CA PRO A 489 -9.90 31.25 -30.06
C PRO A 489 -9.19 30.22 -29.18
N THR A 490 -9.86 29.11 -28.90
CA THR A 490 -9.30 28.06 -28.05
C THR A 490 -8.51 27.06 -28.88
N THR A 491 -7.46 26.53 -28.27
CA THR A 491 -6.71 25.39 -28.79
C THR A 491 -7.45 24.10 -28.47
N CYS A 492 -7.43 23.15 -29.39
CA CYS A 492 -8.06 21.85 -29.18
C CYS A 492 -7.16 20.95 -28.32
N HIS A 493 -7.75 20.30 -27.32
CA HIS A 493 -7.09 19.32 -26.46
C HIS A 493 -8.08 18.26 -25.97
N GLU A 494 -7.62 17.15 -25.41
CA GLU A 494 -8.49 16.04 -24.99
C GLU A 494 -8.95 16.06 -23.53
N LEU A 495 -8.77 17.17 -22.80
CA LEU A 495 -9.08 17.21 -21.36
C LEU A 495 -10.53 16.83 -21.03
N GLN A 496 -10.70 15.74 -20.28
CA GLN A 496 -11.99 15.18 -19.87
C GLN A 496 -12.24 15.38 -18.37
N GLU A 497 -11.20 15.42 -17.55
CA GLU A 497 -11.33 15.62 -16.11
C GLU A 497 -10.40 16.73 -15.63
N LEU A 498 -10.97 17.68 -14.88
CA LEU A 498 -10.26 18.77 -14.24
C LEU A 498 -10.57 18.76 -12.74
N ALA A 499 -9.55 18.58 -11.92
CA ALA A 499 -9.65 18.63 -10.48
C ALA A 499 -8.81 19.76 -9.90
N PHE A 500 -9.36 20.50 -8.96
CA PHE A 500 -8.62 21.51 -8.24
C PHE A 500 -8.18 20.95 -6.88
N LEU A 501 -6.89 21.06 -6.61
CA LEU A 501 -6.28 20.56 -5.39
C LEU A 501 -6.08 21.69 -4.37
N PRO A 502 -6.18 21.41 -3.06
CA PRO A 502 -5.92 22.40 -2.02
C PRO A 502 -4.43 22.74 -1.96
N PHE A 503 -4.13 23.92 -1.42
CA PHE A 503 -2.76 24.21 -0.96
C PHE A 503 -2.54 23.57 0.40
N ASN A 504 -1.34 23.04 0.63
CA ASN A 504 -0.97 22.50 1.93
C ASN A 504 -0.98 23.56 3.07
N ASP A 505 -0.97 24.87 2.77
CA ASP A 505 -0.97 25.96 3.76
C ASP A 505 -2.29 26.76 3.84
N SER A 506 -3.40 26.12 3.49
CA SER A 506 -4.71 26.76 3.33
C SER A 506 -5.27 27.47 4.57
N ARG A 507 -4.77 27.16 5.78
CA ARG A 507 -5.30 27.75 7.04
C ARG A 507 -5.06 29.25 7.18
N LYS A 508 -4.16 29.85 6.39
CA LYS A 508 -3.79 31.28 6.51
C LYS A 508 -4.15 32.14 5.30
N MET A 509 -4.62 31.56 4.20
CA MET A 509 -5.15 32.37 3.10
C MET A 509 -6.56 32.84 3.47
N LEU A 510 -6.58 34.00 4.15
CA LEU A 510 -7.74 34.83 4.46
C LEU A 510 -8.87 34.62 3.45
N THR A 511 -10.00 34.14 3.94
CA THR A 511 -11.30 34.23 3.29
C THR A 511 -11.49 35.67 2.84
N VAL A 512 -11.31 35.93 1.55
CA VAL A 512 -11.73 37.20 0.95
C VAL A 512 -13.26 37.16 0.90
N ALA A 513 -13.86 37.45 2.05
CA ALA A 513 -15.29 37.66 2.20
C ALA A 513 -15.73 38.68 1.15
N GLY A 514 -16.58 38.25 0.22
CA GLY A 514 -17.12 39.08 -0.86
C GLY A 514 -16.78 38.65 -2.29
N SER A 515 -15.96 37.61 -2.50
CA SER A 515 -15.56 37.19 -3.86
C SER A 515 -16.39 36.06 -4.48
N ALA A 516 -17.27 35.42 -3.70
CA ALA A 516 -18.09 34.27 -4.11
C ALA A 516 -19.52 34.68 -4.52
N THR A 517 -19.66 35.60 -5.49
CA THR A 517 -20.98 35.94 -6.05
C THR A 517 -21.39 34.95 -7.13
N VAL A 518 -22.70 34.87 -7.42
CA VAL A 518 -23.24 34.06 -8.53
C VAL A 518 -22.72 34.55 -9.88
N GLU A 519 -22.54 35.88 -10.05
CA GLU A 519 -21.95 36.44 -11.26
C GLU A 519 -20.51 35.94 -11.46
N ASN A 520 -19.71 35.92 -10.40
CA ASN A 520 -18.33 35.43 -10.46
C ASN A 520 -18.28 33.93 -10.76
N ALA A 521 -19.18 33.13 -10.18
CA ALA A 521 -19.35 31.71 -10.50
C ALA A 521 -19.64 31.51 -11.99
N PHE A 522 -20.55 32.31 -12.54
CA PHE A 522 -20.94 32.23 -13.95
C PHE A 522 -19.79 32.63 -14.89
N VAL A 523 -19.04 33.69 -14.58
CA VAL A 523 -17.85 34.10 -15.35
C VAL A 523 -16.81 32.97 -15.35
N LEU A 524 -16.53 32.38 -14.19
CA LEU A 524 -15.59 31.26 -14.06
C LEU A 524 -16.07 30.03 -14.83
N ALA A 525 -17.35 29.66 -14.70
CA ALA A 525 -17.92 28.51 -15.40
C ALA A 525 -17.85 28.67 -16.92
N ARG A 526 -18.19 29.86 -17.45
CA ARG A 526 -18.01 30.17 -18.87
C ARG A 526 -16.56 30.12 -19.31
N TYR A 527 -15.66 30.63 -18.47
CA TYR A 527 -14.22 30.60 -18.73
C TYR A 527 -13.70 29.16 -18.83
N ILE A 528 -14.03 28.29 -17.87
CA ILE A 528 -13.66 26.87 -17.89
C ILE A 528 -14.26 26.17 -19.11
N ASN A 529 -15.56 26.36 -19.39
CA ASN A 529 -16.22 25.74 -20.54
C ASN A 529 -15.60 26.15 -21.88
N HIS A 530 -15.23 27.44 -22.03
CA HIS A 530 -14.60 27.96 -23.25
C HIS A 530 -13.25 27.29 -23.51
N PHE A 531 -12.40 27.21 -22.48
CA PHE A 531 -11.07 26.60 -22.63
C PHE A 531 -11.08 25.09 -22.56
N CYS A 532 -12.08 24.45 -21.95
CA CYS A 532 -12.16 23.00 -21.79
C CYS A 532 -13.47 22.45 -22.37
N PRO A 533 -13.70 22.53 -23.68
CA PRO A 533 -14.97 22.15 -24.30
C PRO A 533 -15.29 20.66 -24.21
N HIS A 534 -14.28 19.80 -23.98
CA HIS A 534 -14.43 18.34 -23.87
C HIS A 534 -14.48 17.81 -22.43
N LEU A 535 -14.49 18.72 -21.46
CA LEU A 535 -14.48 18.36 -20.05
C LEU A 535 -15.80 17.64 -19.71
N ARG A 536 -15.71 16.52 -19.00
CA ARG A 536 -16.85 15.68 -18.55
C ARG A 536 -17.05 15.75 -17.04
N LYS A 537 -15.97 16.01 -16.31
CA LYS A 537 -15.97 16.07 -14.86
C LYS A 537 -15.12 17.22 -14.37
N LEU A 538 -15.71 18.05 -13.54
CA LEU A 538 -15.06 19.11 -12.80
C LEU A 538 -15.15 18.79 -11.31
N ASP A 539 -14.03 18.76 -10.61
CA ASP A 539 -13.97 18.41 -9.19
C ASP A 539 -13.33 19.54 -8.36
N PHE A 540 -14.17 20.23 -7.59
CA PHE A 540 -13.77 21.21 -6.59
C PHE A 540 -13.82 20.67 -5.16
N SER A 541 -14.16 19.39 -4.94
CA SER A 541 -14.44 18.83 -3.61
C SER A 541 -13.29 19.02 -2.62
N LYS A 542 -12.05 19.05 -3.13
CA LYS A 542 -10.83 19.18 -2.32
C LYS A 542 -10.43 20.62 -1.99
N VAL A 543 -11.03 21.63 -2.64
CA VAL A 543 -10.78 23.06 -2.38
C VAL A 543 -11.66 23.52 -1.22
N ILE A 544 -11.21 23.26 0.01
CA ILE A 544 -11.99 23.50 1.23
C ILE A 544 -12.14 24.99 1.60
N GLU A 545 -11.36 25.87 0.99
CA GLU A 545 -11.31 27.30 1.29
C GLU A 545 -12.49 28.08 0.70
N ILE A 546 -13.23 27.45 -0.22
CA ILE A 546 -14.38 28.05 -0.90
C ILE A 546 -15.66 27.37 -0.39
N ASP A 547 -16.70 28.17 -0.20
CA ASP A 547 -18.04 27.70 0.13
C ASP A 547 -18.46 26.51 -0.76
N SER A 548 -18.95 25.43 -0.14
CA SER A 548 -19.27 24.19 -0.84
C SER A 548 -20.41 24.36 -1.85
N ASP A 549 -21.39 25.20 -1.53
CA ASP A 549 -22.55 25.42 -2.40
C ASP A 549 -22.14 26.24 -3.61
N TRP A 550 -21.28 27.24 -3.41
CA TRP A 550 -20.69 28.00 -4.52
C TRP A 550 -19.87 27.09 -5.45
N ARG A 551 -19.02 26.21 -4.90
CA ARG A 551 -18.23 25.24 -5.68
C ARG A 551 -19.12 24.34 -6.52
N LYS A 552 -20.13 23.73 -5.89
CA LYS A 552 -21.11 22.88 -6.57
C LYS A 552 -21.91 23.65 -7.61
N GLY A 553 -22.22 24.92 -7.35
CA GLY A 553 -22.85 25.82 -8.30
C GLY A 553 -22.03 26.00 -9.58
N VAL A 554 -20.71 26.22 -9.45
CA VAL A 554 -19.79 26.29 -10.62
C VAL A 554 -19.76 24.95 -11.38
N GLU A 555 -19.64 23.82 -10.68
CA GLU A 555 -19.63 22.49 -11.31
C GLU A 555 -20.91 22.24 -12.14
N VAL A 556 -22.08 22.54 -11.56
CA VAL A 556 -23.38 22.41 -12.23
C VAL A 556 -23.48 23.36 -13.43
N MET A 557 -23.00 24.61 -13.30
CA MET A 557 -23.01 25.56 -14.41
C MET A 557 -22.12 25.11 -15.57
N VAL A 558 -20.91 24.61 -15.30
CA VAL A 558 -20.00 24.10 -16.34
C VAL A 558 -20.64 22.90 -17.05
N LYS A 559 -21.16 21.94 -16.29
CA LYS A 559 -21.87 20.78 -16.86
C LYS A 559 -23.05 21.20 -17.74
N GLY A 560 -23.89 22.13 -17.27
CA GLY A 560 -25.03 22.62 -18.05
C GLY A 560 -24.63 23.41 -19.30
N LEU A 561 -23.46 24.08 -19.30
CA LEU A 561 -22.92 24.73 -20.50
C LEU A 561 -22.42 23.71 -21.53
N GLN A 562 -21.81 22.61 -21.08
CA GLN A 562 -21.32 21.54 -21.95
C GLN A 562 -22.48 20.79 -22.61
N GLU A 563 -23.52 20.47 -21.84
CA GLU A 563 -24.74 19.80 -22.36
C GLU A 563 -25.48 20.65 -23.40
N LYS A 564 -25.48 21.99 -23.24
CA LYS A 564 -26.06 22.91 -24.23
C LYS A 564 -25.16 23.17 -25.44
N GLY A 565 -23.86 22.97 -25.28
CA GLY A 565 -22.81 23.29 -26.24
C GLY A 565 -22.58 22.23 -27.32
N GLU A 566 -23.44 21.23 -27.47
CA GLU A 566 -23.35 20.17 -28.50
C GLU A 566 -23.37 20.68 -29.96
N THR A 567 -23.41 22.00 -30.19
CA THR A 567 -23.04 22.60 -31.46
C THR A 567 -21.56 22.36 -31.74
N LYS A 568 -21.27 21.37 -32.62
CA LYS A 568 -19.95 21.03 -33.20
C LYS A 568 -18.86 22.05 -32.91
N HIS A 569 -18.05 21.79 -31.88
CA HIS A 569 -16.84 22.57 -31.68
C HIS A 569 -15.91 22.32 -32.88
N THR A 570 -15.34 23.38 -33.44
CA THR A 570 -14.47 23.36 -34.66
C THR A 570 -13.28 22.40 -34.58
N CYS A 571 -13.00 21.84 -33.40
CA CYS A 571 -12.00 20.82 -33.16
C CYS A 571 -12.37 19.44 -33.72
N GLN A 572 -13.66 19.13 -33.89
CA GLN A 572 -14.10 17.81 -34.37
C GLN A 572 -13.87 17.58 -35.86
N ASP A 573 -13.81 18.64 -36.67
CA ASP A 573 -13.67 18.52 -38.14
C ASP A 573 -12.20 18.32 -38.59
N LYS A 574 -11.23 18.28 -37.67
CA LYS A 574 -9.78 18.16 -37.97
C LYS A 574 -9.14 16.82 -37.57
N LYS A 575 -9.91 15.89 -37.01
CA LYS A 575 -9.48 14.50 -36.77
C LYS A 575 -10.06 13.61 -37.86
#